data_AF-A0A651E547-F1
#
_entry.id   AF-A0A651E547-F1
#
_cell.length_a   1.000
_cell.length_b   1.000
_cell.length_c   1.000
_cell.angle_alpha   90.00
_cell.angle_beta   90.00
_cell.angle_gamma   90.00
#
_symmetry.space_group_name_H-M   'P 1'
#
loop_
_entity.id
_entity.type
_entity.pdbx_description
1 polymer ?
#
loop_
_entity_poly.entity_id
_entity_poly.type
_entity_poly.pdbx_seq_one_letter_code
_entity_poly.pdbx_strand_id
1 'polypeptide(L)'
;MTQTYHARIYVTLRPSVLDPAGTAVQSGLKHLGYDNVEGVRIGKYVELTLQAGTAEEAEGQLDRMCDQLLANPVIENYRFELVDAIAPASVSK
;
A
#
# COMPACT_ATOMS: atom_id res chain seq x y z
N MET A 1 -16.36 -9.10 21.67
CA MET A 1 -15.24 -8.22 22.07
C MET A 1 -14.56 -7.76 20.80
N THR A 2 -14.22 -6.48 20.68
CA THR A 2 -13.49 -5.94 19.52
C THR A 2 -12.00 -5.82 19.86
N GLN A 3 -11.17 -6.00 18.85
CA GLN A 3 -9.71 -5.89 18.89
C GLN A 3 -9.29 -4.76 17.94
N THR A 4 -8.18 -4.10 18.25
CA THR A 4 -7.62 -3.05 17.39
C THR A 4 -6.62 -3.69 16.44
N TYR A 5 -6.73 -3.34 15.16
CA TYR A 5 -5.82 -3.78 14.11
C TYR A 5 -5.18 -2.57 13.44
N HIS A 6 -3.92 -2.72 13.05
CA HIS A 6 -3.20 -1.77 12.22
C HIS A 6 -3.03 -2.37 10.83
N ALA A 7 -3.41 -1.63 9.80
CA ALA A 7 -3.34 -2.07 8.42
C ALA A 7 -2.34 -1.23 7.63
N ARG A 8 -1.55 -1.89 6.80
CA ARG A 8 -0.64 -1.28 5.83
C ARG A 8 -1.10 -1.64 4.44
N ILE A 9 -1.50 -0.65 3.64
CA ILE A 9 -2.14 -0.84 2.35
C ILE A 9 -1.22 -0.28 1.28
N TYR A 10 -0.96 -1.09 0.26
CA TYR A 10 -0.11 -0.75 -0.87
C TYR A 10 -0.98 -0.72 -2.13
N VAL A 11 -1.11 0.46 -2.74
CA VAL A 11 -1.86 0.65 -3.98
C VAL A 11 -0.88 0.89 -5.12
N THR A 12 -0.98 0.11 -6.19
CA THR A 12 -0.06 0.18 -7.34
C THR A 12 -0.85 0.17 -8.63
N LEU A 13 -0.40 0.91 -9.64
CA LEU A 13 -0.99 0.84 -10.98
C LEU A 13 -0.94 -0.60 -11.53
N ARG A 14 -2.00 -1.04 -12.21
CA ARG A 14 -2.04 -2.32 -12.93
C ARG A 14 -0.89 -2.40 -13.95
N PRO A 15 -0.32 -3.59 -14.24
CA PRO A 15 0.84 -3.71 -15.13
C PRO A 15 0.64 -3.12 -16.54
N SER A 16 -0.59 -3.17 -17.06
CA SER A 16 -0.97 -2.62 -18.37
C SER A 16 -1.14 -1.10 -18.39
N VAL A 17 -1.13 -0.44 -17.23
CA VAL A 17 -1.33 1.00 -17.11
C VAL A 17 0.02 1.71 -17.10
N LEU A 18 0.13 2.71 -17.98
CA LEU A 18 1.30 3.59 -18.08
C LEU A 18 1.46 4.39 -16.79
N ASP A 19 2.70 4.51 -16.32
CA ASP A 19 3.08 5.31 -15.17
C ASP A 19 4.04 6.45 -15.60
N PRO A 20 3.51 7.63 -15.97
CA PRO A 20 4.34 8.78 -16.32
C PRO A 20 5.24 9.25 -15.17
N ALA A 21 4.78 9.12 -13.92
CA ALA A 21 5.54 9.53 -12.75
C ALA A 21 6.74 8.60 -12.52
N GLY A 22 6.52 7.29 -12.57
CA GLY A 22 7.59 6.30 -12.51
C GLY A 22 8.62 6.49 -13.62
N THR A 23 8.16 6.77 -14.84
CA THR A 23 9.05 7.05 -15.98
C THR A 23 9.91 8.29 -15.75
N ALA A 24 9.32 9.37 -15.22
CA ALA A 24 10.06 10.59 -14.88
C ALA A 24 11.11 10.34 -13.80
N VAL A 25 10.77 9.57 -12.75
CA VAL A 25 11.71 9.21 -11.68
C VAL A 25 12.85 8.33 -12.20
N GLN A 26 12.56 7.33 -13.03
CA GLN A 26 13.59 6.49 -13.65
C GLN A 26 14.57 7.32 -14.50
N SER A 27 14.05 8.26 -15.28
CA SER A 27 14.89 9.21 -16.03
C SER A 27 15.75 10.06 -15.10
N GLY A 28 15.20 10.55 -13.99
CA GLY A 28 15.95 11.28 -12.96
C GLY A 28 17.09 10.45 -12.37
N LEU A 29 16.83 9.19 -12.00
CA LEU A 29 17.84 8.28 -11.47
C LEU A 29 18.97 8.02 -12.47
N LYS A 30 18.63 7.85 -13.76
CA LYS A 30 19.64 7.71 -14.82
C LYS A 30 20.53 8.95 -14.94
N HIS A 31 19.96 10.15 -14.90
CA HIS A 31 20.75 11.40 -14.91
C HIS A 31 21.69 11.54 -13.71
N LEU A 32 21.35 10.91 -12.57
CA LEU A 32 22.19 10.86 -11.38
C LEU A 32 23.27 9.76 -11.44
N GLY A 33 23.36 8.98 -12.52
CA GLY A 33 24.35 7.93 -12.72
C GLY A 33 23.92 6.53 -12.24
N TYR A 34 22.65 6.34 -11.87
CA TYR A 34 22.12 5.02 -11.50
C TYR A 34 21.64 4.25 -12.73
N ASP A 35 22.59 3.77 -13.56
CA ASP A 35 22.28 3.04 -14.80
C ASP A 35 21.75 1.61 -14.58
N ASN A 36 21.81 1.10 -13.35
CA ASN A 36 21.34 -0.23 -12.97
C ASN A 36 19.84 -0.29 -12.60
N VAL A 37 19.11 0.84 -12.71
CA VAL A 37 17.67 0.88 -12.42
C VAL A 37 16.88 0.62 -13.71
N GLU A 38 16.40 -0.61 -13.86
CA GLU A 38 15.72 -1.06 -15.08
C GLU A 38 14.24 -0.64 -15.14
N GLY A 39 13.60 -0.37 -14.00
CA GLY A 39 12.20 0.00 -13.95
C GLY A 39 11.81 0.67 -12.63
N VAL A 40 10.94 1.68 -12.72
CA VAL A 40 10.34 2.35 -11.56
C VAL A 40 8.83 2.38 -11.73
N ARG A 41 8.11 2.04 -10.66
CA ARG A 41 6.67 2.25 -10.54
C ARG A 41 6.37 3.00 -9.26
N ILE A 42 5.49 3.99 -9.34
CA ILE A 42 5.03 4.77 -8.20
C ILE A 42 3.64 4.31 -7.80
N GLY A 43 3.44 4.18 -6.50
CA GLY A 43 2.19 3.77 -5.89
C GLY A 43 1.94 4.54 -4.60
N LYS A 44 0.80 4.24 -3.96
CA LYS A 44 0.42 4.82 -2.68
C LYS A 44 0.71 3.82 -1.57
N TYR A 45 1.15 4.33 -0.43
CA TYR A 45 1.23 3.61 0.83
C TYR A 45 0.28 4.29 1.82
N VAL A 46 -0.63 3.52 2.40
CA VAL A 46 -1.66 4.03 3.32
C VAL A 46 -1.63 3.19 4.59
N GLU A 47 -1.61 3.84 5.75
CA GLU A 47 -1.73 3.17 7.04
C GLU A 47 -3.03 3.61 7.71
N LEU A 48 -3.74 2.67 8.31
CA LEU A 48 -4.93 2.99 9.10
C LEU A 48 -5.08 2.03 10.27
N THR A 49 -5.79 2.48 11.29
CA THR A 49 -6.13 1.67 12.47
C THR A 49 -7.63 1.50 12.53
N LEU A 50 -8.10 0.27 12.71
CA LEU A 50 -9.52 -0.07 12.79
C LEU A 50 -9.80 -1.03 13.94
N GLN A 51 -11.04 -1.03 14.44
CA GLN A 51 -11.50 -1.99 15.44
C GLN A 51 -12.46 -2.98 14.79
N ALA A 52 -12.27 -4.27 15.05
CA ALA A 52 -13.15 -5.33 14.55
C ALA A 52 -13.26 -6.48 15.56
N GLY A 53 -14.31 -7.30 15.46
CA GLY A 53 -14.49 -8.48 16.32
C GLY A 53 -13.45 -9.56 16.03
N THR A 54 -13.09 -9.73 14.75
CA THR A 54 -12.14 -10.73 14.25
C THR A 54 -11.24 -10.13 13.17
N ALA A 55 -10.12 -10.80 12.88
CA ALA A 55 -9.22 -10.42 11.79
C ALA A 55 -9.95 -10.49 10.43
N GLU A 56 -10.74 -11.54 10.20
CA GLU A 56 -11.53 -11.71 8.97
C GLU A 56 -12.54 -10.57 8.76
N GLU A 57 -13.16 -10.07 9.84
CA GLU A 57 -14.03 -8.90 9.76
C GLU A 57 -13.24 -7.64 9.39
N ALA A 58 -12.05 -7.44 9.98
CA ALA A 58 -11.17 -6.32 9.65
C ALA A 58 -10.70 -6.38 8.19
N GLU A 59 -10.29 -7.56 7.71
CA GLU A 59 -9.90 -7.78 6.31
C GLU A 59 -11.04 -7.46 5.34
N GLY A 60 -12.26 -7.95 5.61
CA GLY A 60 -13.43 -7.65 4.78
C GLY A 60 -13.85 -6.17 4.83
N GLN A 61 -13.55 -5.44 5.92
CA GLN A 61 -13.69 -3.99 5.95
C GLN A 61 -12.61 -3.30 5.10
N LEU A 62 -11.36 -3.73 5.18
CA LEU A 62 -10.24 -3.19 4.40
C LEU A 62 -10.43 -3.37 2.90
N ASP A 63 -10.85 -4.55 2.45
CA ASP A 63 -11.17 -4.81 1.04
C ASP A 63 -12.21 -3.80 0.53
N ARG A 64 -13.31 -3.62 1.27
CA ARG A 64 -14.35 -2.65 0.90
C ARG A 64 -13.84 -1.22 0.88
N MET A 65 -13.04 -0.82 1.85
CA MET A 65 -12.42 0.51 1.89
C MET A 65 -11.49 0.72 0.68
N CYS A 66 -10.73 -0.31 0.30
CA CYS A 66 -9.86 -0.27 -0.86
C CYS A 66 -10.63 -0.14 -2.16
N ASP A 67 -11.65 -0.98 -2.37
CA ASP A 67 -12.48 -0.98 -3.58
C ASP A 67 -13.29 0.31 -3.76
N GLN A 68 -13.78 0.89 -2.65
CA GLN A 68 -14.67 2.05 -2.69
C GLN A 68 -13.95 3.38 -2.75
N LEU A 69 -12.73 3.47 -2.21
CA LEU A 69 -12.07 4.76 -2.00
C LEU A 69 -10.55 4.74 -2.20
N LEU A 70 -9.83 3.79 -1.60
CA LEU A 70 -8.37 3.91 -1.52
C LEU A 70 -7.67 3.53 -2.83
N ALA A 71 -8.28 2.65 -3.61
CA ALA A 71 -7.81 2.24 -4.92
C ALA A 71 -8.87 2.51 -5.99
N ASN A 72 -8.42 2.89 -7.19
CA ASN A 72 -9.27 2.91 -8.37
C ASN A 72 -9.26 1.51 -9.02
N PRO A 73 -10.35 0.74 -8.95
CA PRO A 73 -10.35 -0.67 -9.40
C PRO A 73 -10.08 -0.83 -10.89
N VAL A 74 -10.30 0.19 -11.72
CA VAL A 74 -10.07 0.13 -13.17
C VAL A 74 -8.58 0.13 -13.50
N ILE A 75 -7.79 0.91 -12.78
CA ILE A 75 -6.38 1.19 -13.14
C ILE A 75 -5.36 0.83 -12.06
N GLU A 76 -5.80 0.59 -10.84
CA GLU A 76 -4.96 0.23 -9.69
C GLU A 76 -5.30 -1.17 -9.19
N ASN A 77 -4.30 -1.81 -8.60
CA ASN A 77 -4.38 -2.98 -7.74
C ASN A 77 -4.01 -2.55 -6.32
N TYR A 78 -4.48 -3.27 -5.31
CA TYR A 78 -4.00 -3.12 -3.95
C TYR A 78 -3.65 -4.46 -3.33
N ARG A 79 -2.87 -4.38 -2.25
CA ARG A 79 -2.69 -5.44 -1.26
C ARG A 79 -2.59 -4.78 0.11
N PHE A 80 -2.86 -5.51 1.17
CA PHE A 80 -2.63 -5.01 2.52
C PHE A 80 -2.06 -6.08 3.45
N GLU A 81 -1.44 -5.60 4.51
CA GLU A 81 -0.97 -6.39 5.64
C GLU A 81 -1.75 -5.94 6.86
N LEU A 82 -2.26 -6.89 7.64
CA LEU A 82 -2.97 -6.63 8.89
C LEU A 82 -2.13 -7.13 10.06
N VAL A 83 -1.93 -6.27 11.06
CA VAL A 83 -1.25 -6.60 12.31
C VAL A 83 -2.16 -6.31 13.50
N ASP A 84 -2.27 -7.27 14.41
CA ASP A 84 -2.93 -7.06 15.69
C ASP A 84 -2.21 -5.96 16.46
N ALA A 85 -2.93 -4.91 16.85
CA ALA A 85 -2.40 -3.85 17.68
C ALA A 85 -2.41 -4.28 19.15
N ILE A 86 -1.66 -5.34 19.49
CA ILE A 86 -1.15 -5.50 20.84
C ILE A 86 0.08 -4.59 20.93
N ALA A 87 -0.03 -3.48 21.65
CA ALA A 87 0.95 -2.40 21.71
C ALA A 87 2.37 -2.86 22.16
N PRO A 88 3.40 -2.03 21.92
CA PRO A 88 4.27 -2.00 20.76
C PRO A 88 5.59 -2.77 21.02
N ALA A 89 6.13 -3.43 19.99
CA ALA A 89 7.57 -3.68 19.98
C ALA A 89 8.26 -2.32 19.73
N SER A 90 8.86 -1.79 20.79
CA SER A 90 9.84 -0.72 20.76
C SER A 90 10.88 -0.97 19.67
N VAL A 91 10.74 -0.32 18.51
CA VAL A 91 11.89 -0.17 17.62
C VAL A 91 12.76 0.92 18.22
N SER A 92 13.68 0.46 19.06
CA SER A 92 14.82 1.21 19.51
C SER A 92 15.74 1.51 18.33
N LYS A 93 16.17 2.77 18.29
CA LYS A 93 17.37 3.32 17.63
C LYS A 93 17.23 3.85 16.21
#